data_AF-A0A438INM1-F1
#
_entry.id   AF-A0A438INM1-F1
#
_cell.length_a   1.000
_cell.length_b   1.000
_cell.length_c   1.000
_cell.angle_alpha   90.00
_cell.angle_beta   90.00
_cell.angle_gamma   90.00
#
_symmetry.space_group_name_H-M   'P 1'
#
loop_
_entity.id
_entity.type
_entity.pdbx_description
1 polymer ?
#
loop_
_entity_poly.entity_id
_entity_poly.type
_entity_poly.pdbx_seq_one_letter_code
_entity_poly.pdbx_strand_id
1 'polypeptide(L)'
;MQKRRRCSISLDGSGIFLSVLISNVGGAGDIVGVKVKGSRTGWLPMGRNWGQNWHLNADLKNQPLSFEITASDGITLTSYNVAPKGWNFGQTFEGKQFES
;
A
#
# COMPACT_ATOMS: atom_id res chain seq x y z
N MET A 1 24.39 -12.17 7.39
CA MET A 1 23.93 -10.94 6.70
C MET A 1 22.41 -10.94 6.66
N GLN A 2 21.75 -10.11 7.46
CA GLN A 2 20.29 -10.00 7.47
C GLN A 2 19.85 -9.20 6.23
N LYS A 3 19.19 -9.85 5.26
CA LYS A 3 18.56 -9.15 4.13
C LYS A 3 17.47 -8.26 4.73
N ARG A 4 17.69 -6.93 4.77
CA ARG A 4 16.69 -5.95 5.25
C ARG A 4 15.39 -6.21 4.49
N ARG A 5 14.35 -6.66 5.18
CA ARG A 5 13.12 -7.07 4.52
C ARG A 5 12.24 -5.80 4.37
N ARG A 6 12.17 -5.25 3.15
CA ARG A 6 11.43 -4.02 2.82
C ARG A 6 9.91 -4.26 2.75
N CYS A 7 9.10 -3.29 3.17
CA CYS A 7 7.64 -3.36 3.02
C CYS A 7 7.28 -3.54 1.54
N SER A 8 6.50 -4.58 1.24
CA SER A 8 6.12 -4.95 -0.11
C SER A 8 4.64 -4.66 -0.31
N ILE A 9 4.34 -3.94 -1.39
CA ILE A 9 3.00 -3.47 -1.76
C ILE A 9 2.65 -4.10 -3.10
N SER A 10 1.80 -5.13 -3.09
CA SER A 10 1.35 -5.82 -4.31
C SER A 10 -0.02 -5.31 -4.73
N LEU A 11 -0.15 -4.91 -5.99
CA LEU A 11 -1.38 -4.37 -6.57
C LEU A 11 -2.07 -5.43 -7.42
N ASP A 12 -3.35 -5.64 -7.19
CA ASP A 12 -4.21 -6.53 -7.97
C ASP A 12 -5.58 -5.88 -8.17
N GLY A 13 -6.41 -6.45 -9.05
CA GLY A 13 -7.78 -5.98 -9.27
C GLY A 13 -8.18 -5.92 -10.73
N SER A 14 -9.27 -5.20 -10.99
CA SER A 14 -9.82 -5.02 -12.33
C SER A 14 -10.68 -3.76 -12.40
N GLY A 15 -10.70 -3.09 -13.56
CA GLY A 15 -11.46 -1.84 -13.73
C GLY A 15 -11.03 -0.76 -12.72
N ILE A 16 -11.98 -0.33 -11.89
CA ILE A 16 -11.78 0.63 -10.78
C ILE A 16 -11.57 -0.05 -9.43
N PHE A 17 -11.70 -1.38 -9.35
CA PHE A 17 -11.42 -2.13 -8.13
C PHE A 17 -9.91 -2.32 -8.00
N LEU A 18 -9.36 -1.86 -6.89
CA LEU A 18 -7.95 -2.06 -6.52
C LEU A 18 -7.88 -2.84 -5.21
N SER A 19 -7.17 -3.97 -5.25
CA SER A 19 -6.76 -4.77 -4.10
C SER A 19 -5.27 -4.56 -3.86
N VAL A 20 -4.88 -4.38 -2.61
CA VAL A 20 -3.51 -4.14 -2.18
C VAL A 20 -3.16 -5.11 -1.07
N LEU A 21 -2.14 -5.94 -1.32
CA LEU A 21 -1.54 -6.76 -0.28
C LEU A 21 -0.34 -6.02 0.30
N ILE A 22 -0.39 -5.76 1.61
CA ILE A 22 0.73 -5.24 2.37
C ILE A 22 1.44 -6.41 3.03
N SER A 23 2.74 -6.54 2.81
CA SER A 23 3.53 -7.60 3.43
C SER A 23 4.89 -7.09 3.87
N ASN A 24 5.56 -7.89 4.70
CA ASN A 24 6.94 -7.65 5.07
C ASN A 24 7.17 -6.30 5.80
N VAL A 25 6.25 -5.96 6.70
CA VAL A 25 6.17 -4.64 7.35
C VAL A 25 7.13 -4.42 8.52
N GLY A 26 8.04 -5.37 8.80
CA GLY A 26 9.15 -5.19 9.74
C GLY A 26 8.73 -4.78 11.16
N GLY A 27 8.47 -5.72 12.05
CA GLY A 27 8.30 -5.45 13.49
C GLY A 27 7.05 -4.66 13.90
N ALA A 28 6.37 -3.98 12.97
CA ALA A 28 5.23 -3.09 13.17
C ALA A 28 3.97 -3.72 13.81
N GLY A 29 3.98 -5.01 14.15
CA GLY A 29 2.78 -5.73 14.53
C GLY A 29 1.77 -5.80 13.39
N ASP A 30 0.49 -5.59 13.73
CA ASP A 30 -0.61 -5.62 12.77
C ASP A 30 -0.81 -4.26 12.08
N ILE A 31 -1.03 -4.26 10.76
CA ILE A 31 -1.50 -3.06 10.08
C ILE A 31 -3.01 -2.90 10.35
N VAL A 32 -3.38 -1.71 10.82
CA VAL A 32 -4.75 -1.36 11.22
C VAL A 32 -5.39 -0.32 10.30
N GLY A 33 -4.61 0.32 9.42
CA GLY A 33 -5.14 1.26 8.44
C GLY A 33 -4.27 1.37 7.20
N VAL A 34 -4.91 1.48 6.04
CA VAL A 34 -4.25 1.78 4.77
C VAL A 34 -5.03 2.86 4.02
N LYS A 35 -4.31 3.84 3.48
CA LYS A 35 -4.84 4.79 2.51
C LYS A 35 -4.01 4.80 1.25
N VAL A 36 -4.65 5.06 0.12
CA VAL A 36 -4.00 5.23 -1.19
C VAL A 36 -4.30 6.61 -1.75
N LYS A 37 -3.35 7.16 -2.51
CA LYS A 37 -3.52 8.43 -3.22
C LYS A 37 -2.94 8.34 -4.61
N GLY A 38 -3.71 8.76 -5.61
CA GLY A 38 -3.23 9.08 -6.95
C GLY A 38 -2.84 10.56 -7.06
N SER A 39 -2.17 10.95 -8.14
CA SER A 39 -1.79 12.35 -8.38
C SER A 39 -2.99 13.30 -8.56
N ARG A 40 -4.19 12.78 -8.83
CA ARG A 40 -5.44 13.55 -9.03
C ARG A 40 -6.45 13.37 -7.89
N THR A 41 -6.06 12.78 -6.77
CA THR A 41 -6.96 12.49 -5.63
C THR A 41 -6.40 13.02 -4.31
N GLY A 42 -7.27 13.08 -3.29
CA GLY A 42 -6.84 13.08 -1.89
C GLY A 42 -6.38 11.69 -1.44
N TRP A 43 -6.10 11.53 -0.15
CA TRP A 43 -5.92 10.22 0.48
C TRP A 43 -7.27 9.52 0.62
N LEU A 44 -7.38 8.33 0.03
CA LEU A 44 -8.59 7.52 0.05
C LEU A 44 -8.39 6.35 1.03
N PRO A 45 -9.25 6.20 2.05
CA PRO A 45 -9.17 5.06 2.95
C PRO A 45 -9.51 3.76 2.21
N MET A 46 -8.83 2.68 2.56
CA MET A 46 -9.08 1.34 2.02
C MET A 46 -9.80 0.48 3.06
N GLY A 47 -10.75 -0.34 2.60
CA GLY A 47 -11.41 -1.35 3.43
C GLY A 47 -10.54 -2.60 3.58
N ARG A 48 -10.52 -3.21 4.77
CA ARG A 48 -9.83 -4.48 4.99
C ARG A 48 -10.74 -5.64 4.58
N ASN A 49 -10.26 -6.52 3.70
CA ASN A 49 -11.00 -7.75 3.35
C ASN A 49 -10.67 -8.87 4.32
N TRP A 50 -9.43 -9.39 4.25
CA TRP A 50 -8.93 -10.48 5.07
C TRP A 50 -7.42 -10.35 5.24
N GLY A 51 -6.88 -10.69 6.41
CA GLY A 51 -5.44 -10.60 6.67
C GLY A 51 -4.87 -9.22 6.33
N GLN A 52 -3.87 -9.14 5.47
CA GLN A 52 -3.25 -7.88 5.04
C GLN A 52 -3.69 -7.45 3.63
N ASN A 53 -4.87 -7.90 3.18
CA ASN A 53 -5.50 -7.51 1.92
C ASN A 53 -6.49 -6.35 2.14
N TRP A 54 -6.24 -5.24 1.45
CA TRP A 54 -6.98 -3.99 1.52
C TRP A 54 -7.57 -3.65 0.16
N HIS A 55 -8.73 -3.02 0.11
CA HIS A 55 -9.40 -2.71 -1.17
C HIS A 55 -10.06 -1.34 -1.19
N LEU A 56 -10.29 -0.83 -2.40
CA LEU A 56 -11.20 0.27 -2.68
C LEU A 56 -11.69 0.22 -4.13
N ASN A 57 -12.70 1.04 -4.44
CA ASN A 57 -13.15 1.32 -5.80
C ASN A 57 -12.83 2.78 -6.16
N ALA A 58 -11.81 3.01 -7.00
CA ALA A 58 -11.42 4.34 -7.46
C ALA A 58 -10.64 4.26 -8.79
N ASP A 59 -10.83 5.24 -9.68
CA ASP A 59 -10.00 5.35 -10.88
C ASP A 59 -8.61 5.93 -10.55
N LEU A 60 -7.67 5.01 -10.34
CA LEU A 60 -6.28 5.29 -10.01
C LEU A 60 -5.32 4.95 -11.17
N LYS A 61 -5.85 4.53 -12.32
CA LYS A 61 -5.03 4.20 -13.49
C LYS A 61 -4.31 5.43 -14.01
N ASN A 62 -3.15 5.21 -14.65
CA ASN A 62 -2.33 6.26 -15.25
C ASN A 62 -1.90 7.36 -14.26
N GLN A 63 -1.77 7.01 -12.98
CA GLN A 63 -1.35 7.90 -11.90
C GLN A 63 -0.30 7.17 -11.05
N PRO A 64 0.76 7.85 -10.61
CA PRO A 64 1.61 7.27 -9.59
C PRO A 64 0.80 7.09 -8.30
N LEU A 65 1.02 6.00 -7.59
CA LEU A 65 0.31 5.69 -6.33
C LEU A 65 1.22 5.92 -5.14
N SER A 66 0.67 6.61 -4.15
CA SER A 66 1.26 6.80 -2.82
C SER A 66 0.43 6.05 -1.78
N PHE A 67 1.06 5.64 -0.68
CA PHE A 67 0.42 4.88 0.39
C PHE A 67 0.71 5.47 1.76
N GLU A 68 -0.32 5.53 2.61
CA GLU A 68 -0.20 5.68 4.07
C GLU A 68 -0.56 4.34 4.71
N ILE A 69 0.33 3.84 5.58
CA ILE A 69 0.17 2.55 6.26
C ILE A 69 0.30 2.80 7.76
N THR A 70 -0.74 2.46 8.51
CA THR A 70 -0.80 2.65 9.98
C THR A 70 -0.71 1.31 10.69
N ALA A 71 0.28 1.18 11.56
CA ALA A 71 0.50 0.02 12.42
C ALA A 71 -0.32 0.10 13.72
N SER A 72 -0.46 -1.03 14.41
CA SER A 72 -1.27 -1.17 15.63
C SER A 72 -0.76 -0.35 16.82
N ASP A 73 0.51 0.05 16.79
CA ASP A 73 1.12 0.99 17.75
C ASP A 73 0.78 2.46 17.46
N GLY A 74 0.01 2.73 16.40
CA GLY A 74 -0.41 4.06 15.96
C GLY A 74 0.57 4.75 15.01
N ILE A 75 1.74 4.16 14.73
CA ILE A 75 2.72 4.75 13.83
C ILE A 75 2.21 4.65 12.40
N THR A 76 2.32 5.75 11.65
CA THR A 76 1.95 5.81 10.23
C THR A 76 3.16 6.09 9.35
N LEU A 77 3.38 5.24 8.35
CA LEU A 77 4.37 5.44 7.31
C LEU A 77 3.72 5.94 6.03
N THR A 78 4.24 7.07 5.53
CA THR A 78 3.84 7.62 4.23
C THR A 78 4.93 7.36 3.19
N SER A 79 4.57 6.61 2.15
CA SER A 79 5.41 6.30 0.99
C SER A 79 4.83 6.94 -0.26
N TYR A 80 5.55 7.89 -0.86
CA TYR A 80 5.09 8.61 -2.04
C TYR A 80 5.56 7.94 -3.34
N ASN A 81 4.69 7.93 -4.35
CA ASN A 81 4.97 7.46 -5.72
C ASN A 81 5.60 6.05 -5.77
N VAL A 82 5.16 5.15 -4.89
CA VAL A 82 5.61 3.75 -4.80
C VAL A 82 5.37 3.00 -6.11
N ALA A 83 4.17 3.13 -6.66
CA ALA A 83 3.86 2.62 -7.99
C ALA A 83 3.97 3.78 -8.99
N PRO A 84 4.77 3.66 -10.07
CA PRO A 84 4.91 4.71 -11.07
C PRO A 84 3.65 4.82 -11.94
N LYS A 85 3.52 5.91 -12.70
CA LYS A 85 2.33 6.20 -13.54
C LYS A 85 1.83 5.02 -14.40
N GLY A 86 2.74 4.20 -14.91
CA GLY A 86 2.45 3.06 -15.79
C GLY A 86 2.28 1.72 -15.08
N TRP A 87 1.93 1.71 -13.80
CA TRP A 87 1.67 0.47 -13.06
C TRP A 87 0.49 -0.31 -13.68
N ASN A 88 0.52 -1.63 -13.50
CA ASN A 88 -0.51 -2.57 -13.90
C ASN A 88 -0.84 -3.53 -12.74
N PHE A 89 -2.02 -4.14 -12.79
CA PHE A 89 -2.39 -5.20 -11.85
C PHE A 89 -1.41 -6.39 -11.95
N GLY A 90 -1.19 -7.08 -10.83
CA GLY A 90 -0.22 -8.16 -10.68
C GLY A 90 1.20 -7.70 -10.34
N GLN A 91 1.46 -6.40 -10.24
CA GLN A 91 2.79 -5.87 -9.92
C GLN A 91 3.00 -5.68 -8.41
N THR A 92 4.27 -5.76 -8.00
CA THR A 92 4.69 -5.54 -6.62
C THR A 92 5.76 -4.47 -6.55
N PHE A 93 5.64 -3.58 -5.58
CA PHE A 93 6.51 -2.43 -5.37
C PHE A 93 7.03 -2.39 -3.94
N GLU A 94 8.16 -1.72 -3.74
CA GLU A 94 8.76 -1.55 -2.41
C GLU A 94 8.39 -0.19 -1.82
N GLY A 95 7.85 -0.21 -0.59
CA GLY A 95 7.56 0.98 0.21
C GLY A 95 8.60 1.22 1.30
N LYS A 96 8.41 2.31 2.06
CA LYS A 96 9.15 2.51 3.32
C LYS A 96 8.79 1.41 4.32
N GLN A 97 9.73 1.07 5.20
CA GLN A 97 9.57 0.08 6.25
C GLN A 97 9.46 0.74 7.62
N PHE A 98 8.83 0.07 8.59
CA PHE A 98 8.86 0.49 9.99
C PHE A 98 10.25 0.14 10.55
N GLU A 99 10.74 1.01 11.44
CA GLU A 99 11.97 0.75 12.18
C GLU A 99 11.58 0.10 13.52
N SER A 100 12.30 -0.98 13.88
CA SER A 100 12.15 -1.70 15.14
C SER A 100 13.08 -1.16 16.20
#